data_AF-A0A8S3ZJI6-F1
#
_entry.id   AF-A0A8S3ZJI6-F1
#
_cell.length_a   1.000
_cell.length_b   1.000
_cell.length_c   1.000
_cell.angle_alpha   90.00
_cell.angle_beta   90.00
_cell.angle_gamma   90.00
#
_symmetry.space_group_name_H-M   'P 1'
#
loop_
_entity.id
_entity.type
_entity.pdbx_description
1 polymer ?
#
loop_
_entity_poly.entity_id
_entity_poly.type
_entity_poly.pdbx_seq_one_letter_code
_entity_poly.pdbx_strand_id
1 'polypeptide(L)'
;SASSSTDNAAAREATSDVRVQCNNNAEICATLTEARDSLLSCLSNANRTHYVVCIPNLSNAITILTEFKDVLKLMKEHKSQSPRMFSFPTLAEAEAFAHKHTANEVCQGTSGNSSYPQEKAEVEVSEGKQFPSLTTPQLNEFRIYLEKGNISAAKQCILTNPRYLVQSIDMPTIVKEGARYNALHASVIANQLESCRLVMETVSDVEYLTRAYNSRKRAERSSKRLTDLFLNTPDKVANKTPLHFASERGYLDIVAFLVSFKVCIRNFNRHIIETVTQ
;
A
#
# COMPACT_ATOMS: atom_id res chain seq x y z
N SER A 1 -6.14 -96.49 40.67
CA SER A 1 -4.67 -96.62 40.73
C SER A 1 -4.09 -95.24 40.67
N ALA A 2 -3.48 -94.80 41.78
CA ALA A 2 -2.46 -93.76 41.96
C ALA A 2 -2.48 -92.50 41.06
N SER A 3 -2.39 -91.27 41.53
CA SER A 3 -2.14 -90.74 42.88
C SER A 3 -1.97 -89.21 42.74
N SER A 4 -2.66 -88.46 43.62
CA SER A 4 -2.14 -87.37 44.46
C SER A 4 -1.43 -86.17 43.79
N SER A 5 -1.95 -84.94 43.92
CA SER A 5 -1.77 -84.03 45.09
C SER A 5 -0.92 -82.83 44.63
N THR A 6 -1.27 -81.57 44.81
CA THR A 6 -1.78 -80.94 46.04
C THR A 6 -2.58 -79.68 45.73
N ASP A 7 -3.73 -79.55 46.42
CA ASP A 7 -4.53 -78.34 46.57
C ASP A 7 -3.96 -77.39 47.66
N ASN A 8 -4.19 -76.10 47.44
CA ASN A 8 -4.47 -75.01 48.38
C ASN A 8 -3.55 -74.62 49.57
N ALA A 9 -3.37 -73.29 49.62
CA ALA A 9 -3.39 -72.40 50.79
C ALA A 9 -2.06 -71.84 51.37
N ALA A 10 -1.99 -70.50 51.25
CA ALA A 10 -1.46 -69.52 52.21
C ALA A 10 0.06 -69.46 52.51
N ALA A 11 0.72 -68.38 52.05
CA ALA A 11 1.45 -67.43 52.91
C ALA A 11 2.23 -66.37 52.08
N ARG A 12 1.87 -65.09 52.31
CA ARG A 12 2.70 -63.88 52.53
C ARG A 12 3.90 -63.52 51.62
N GLU A 13 3.87 -62.22 51.27
CA GLU A 13 4.99 -61.27 51.01
C GLU A 13 5.81 -61.39 49.73
N ALA A 14 5.61 -60.46 48.79
CA ALA A 14 6.58 -59.38 48.54
C ALA A 14 6.02 -58.34 47.55
N THR A 15 6.02 -57.10 48.01
CA THR A 15 5.65 -55.85 47.34
C THR A 15 6.60 -55.47 46.20
N SER A 16 6.07 -54.96 45.08
CA SER A 16 6.64 -53.77 44.41
C SER A 16 5.63 -53.16 43.43
N ASP A 17 4.94 -52.14 43.92
CA ASP A 17 4.24 -51.14 43.11
C ASP A 17 5.24 -50.37 42.26
N VAL A 18 5.11 -50.44 40.92
CA VAL A 18 5.66 -49.40 40.04
C VAL A 18 4.49 -48.61 39.48
N ARG A 19 4.06 -47.64 40.28
CA ARG A 19 3.13 -46.60 39.87
C ARG A 19 3.91 -45.61 39.00
N VAL A 20 3.71 -45.65 37.68
CA VAL A 20 4.24 -44.64 36.76
C VAL A 20 3.65 -43.30 37.18
N GLN A 21 4.48 -42.46 37.78
CA GLN A 21 4.10 -41.19 38.36
C GLN A 21 4.03 -40.13 37.26
N CYS A 22 2.86 -39.52 37.12
CA CYS A 22 2.52 -38.50 36.14
C CYS A 22 3.20 -37.16 36.46
N ASN A 23 4.54 -37.08 36.47
CA ASN A 23 5.25 -35.84 36.84
C ASN A 23 5.67 -34.96 35.66
N ASN A 24 5.54 -35.42 34.42
CA ASN A 24 6.09 -34.68 33.27
C ASN A 24 5.27 -33.44 32.88
N ASN A 25 3.99 -33.35 33.26
CA ASN A 25 3.13 -32.25 32.79
C ASN A 25 3.40 -30.91 33.49
N ALA A 26 3.86 -30.91 34.74
CA ALA A 26 4.10 -29.67 35.49
C ALA A 26 5.41 -28.99 35.08
N GLU A 27 6.49 -29.75 34.89
CA GLU A 27 7.78 -29.24 34.40
C GLU A 27 7.69 -28.73 32.97
N ILE A 28 6.96 -29.45 32.08
CA ILE A 28 6.72 -29.01 30.70
C ILE A 28 5.90 -27.71 30.68
N CYS A 29 4.87 -27.58 31.52
CA CYS A 29 4.10 -26.33 31.63
C CYS A 29 4.94 -25.17 32.17
N ALA A 30 5.84 -25.40 33.13
CA ALA A 30 6.74 -24.38 33.65
C ALA A 30 7.74 -23.91 32.59
N THR A 31 8.38 -24.84 31.85
CA THR A 31 9.30 -24.49 30.76
C THR A 31 8.59 -23.81 29.59
N LEU A 32 7.36 -24.21 29.25
CA LEU A 32 6.57 -23.52 28.23
C LEU A 32 6.16 -22.11 28.67
N THR A 33 5.93 -21.89 29.96
CA THR A 33 5.61 -20.57 30.51
C THR A 33 6.83 -19.66 30.50
N GLU A 34 8.00 -20.15 30.93
CA GLU A 34 9.26 -19.40 30.83
C GLU A 34 9.67 -19.10 29.38
N ALA A 35 9.47 -20.05 28.46
CA ALA A 35 9.72 -19.85 27.04
C ALA A 35 8.75 -18.82 26.45
N ARG A 36 7.47 -18.84 26.85
CA ARG A 36 6.47 -17.84 26.47
C ARG A 36 6.82 -16.47 27.01
N ASP A 37 7.26 -16.35 28.26
CA ASP A 37 7.60 -15.07 28.86
C ASP A 37 8.91 -14.51 28.30
N SER A 38 9.88 -15.38 27.98
CA SER A 38 11.07 -15.00 27.19
C SER A 38 10.71 -14.56 25.77
N LEU A 39 9.79 -15.25 25.10
CA LEU A 39 9.29 -14.84 23.78
C LEU A 39 8.51 -13.53 23.83
N LEU A 40 7.68 -13.31 24.84
CA LEU A 40 6.95 -12.06 25.04
C LEU A 40 7.91 -10.91 25.35
N SER A 41 8.95 -11.14 26.16
CA SER A 41 10.06 -10.21 26.38
C SER A 41 10.76 -9.86 25.08
N CYS A 42 11.14 -10.86 24.27
CA CYS A 42 11.81 -10.66 22.98
C CYS A 42 10.90 -9.96 21.96
N LEU A 43 9.61 -10.31 21.88
CA LEU A 43 8.62 -9.70 20.99
C LEU A 43 8.28 -8.26 21.42
N SER A 44 8.33 -7.96 22.72
CA SER A 44 8.09 -6.60 23.23
C SER A 44 9.25 -5.63 22.96
N ASN A 45 10.47 -6.14 22.84
CA ASN A 45 11.67 -5.36 22.56
C ASN A 45 12.08 -5.32 21.08
N ALA A 46 11.60 -6.25 20.23
CA ALA A 46 12.11 -6.38 18.87
C ALA A 46 11.52 -5.41 17.82
N ASN A 47 10.49 -4.61 18.13
CA ASN A 47 9.84 -3.76 17.11
C ASN A 47 9.18 -2.47 17.66
N ARG A 48 9.66 -1.93 18.78
CA ARG A 48 9.17 -0.62 19.24
C ARG A 48 9.83 0.47 18.40
N THR A 49 9.03 1.07 17.52
CA THR A 49 9.44 2.26 16.77
C THR A 49 9.48 3.45 17.72
N HIS A 50 10.59 4.18 17.72
CA HIS A 50 10.80 5.36 18.54
C HIS A 50 10.56 6.60 17.69
N TYR A 51 9.60 7.43 18.08
CA TYR A 51 9.21 8.63 17.35
C TYR A 51 9.85 9.86 17.96
N VAL A 52 10.43 10.72 17.12
CA VAL A 52 11.01 11.99 17.54
C VAL A 52 10.17 13.13 17.00
N VAL A 53 9.64 13.97 17.88
CA VAL A 53 8.80 15.14 17.57
C VAL A 53 9.58 16.41 17.80
N CYS A 54 9.73 17.23 16.76
CA CYS A 54 10.45 18.50 16.79
C CYS A 54 9.45 19.65 16.72
N ILE A 55 9.45 20.54 17.71
CA ILE A 55 8.51 21.67 17.83
C ILE A 55 9.29 23.00 17.89
N PRO A 56 9.29 23.84 16.84
CA PRO A 56 10.11 25.04 16.84
C PRO A 56 9.69 26.05 17.92
N ASN A 57 10.66 26.83 18.40
CA ASN A 57 10.54 27.90 19.40
C ASN A 57 10.19 27.44 20.84
N LEU A 58 10.47 26.19 21.21
CA LEU A 58 10.50 25.71 22.60
C LEU A 58 11.95 25.55 23.09
N SER A 59 12.21 25.84 24.36
CA SER A 59 13.55 25.85 24.96
C SER A 59 14.23 24.48 25.05
N ASN A 60 13.49 23.38 24.90
CA ASN A 60 13.99 22.00 24.70
C ASN A 60 13.02 21.23 23.80
N ALA A 61 13.20 21.39 22.49
CA ALA A 61 12.13 21.23 21.51
C ALA A 61 12.09 19.89 20.74
N ILE A 62 12.84 18.89 21.19
CA ILE A 62 12.83 17.54 20.60
C ILE A 62 12.35 16.53 21.66
N THR A 63 11.24 15.85 21.39
CA THR A 63 10.61 14.89 22.29
C THR A 63 10.61 13.50 21.67
N ILE A 64 11.09 12.50 22.41
CA ILE A 64 11.10 11.09 21.99
C ILE A 64 9.91 10.37 22.63
N LEU A 65 9.08 9.72 21.82
CA LEU A 65 7.88 9.01 22.23
C LEU A 65 7.86 7.61 21.61
N THR A 66 7.34 6.62 22.32
CA THR A 66 7.19 5.25 21.83
C THR A 66 5.77 4.97 21.33
N GLU A 67 4.79 5.70 21.85
CA GLU A 67 3.38 5.53 21.53
C GLU A 67 2.93 6.54 20.46
N PHE A 68 2.46 6.03 19.32
CA PHE A 68 2.02 6.88 18.21
C PHE A 68 0.81 7.77 18.57
N LYS A 69 -0.02 7.32 19.52
CA LYS A 69 -1.16 8.10 20.03
C LYS A 69 -0.72 9.41 20.69
N ASP A 70 0.38 9.36 21.44
CA ASP A 70 0.91 10.53 22.15
C ASP A 70 1.62 11.49 21.19
N VAL A 71 2.28 10.94 20.16
CA VAL A 71 2.84 11.71 19.04
C VAL A 71 1.75 12.54 18.37
N LEU A 72 0.62 11.91 18.01
CA LEU A 72 -0.49 12.60 17.36
C LEU A 72 -1.14 13.66 18.25
N LYS A 73 -1.22 13.42 19.58
CA LYS A 73 -1.74 14.39 20.53
C LYS A 73 -0.84 15.63 20.57
N LEU A 74 0.46 15.42 20.74
CA LEU A 74 1.45 16.50 20.79
C LEU A 74 1.50 17.31 19.49
N MET A 75 1.44 16.65 18.33
CA MET A 75 1.40 17.35 17.03
C MET A 75 0.13 18.20 16.83
N LYS A 76 -1.01 17.76 17.38
CA LYS A 76 -2.27 18.51 17.31
C LYS A 76 -2.26 19.74 18.22
N GLU A 77 -1.70 19.61 19.42
CA GLU A 77 -1.56 20.70 20.39
C GLU A 77 -0.67 21.83 19.83
N HIS A 78 0.38 21.48 19.09
CA HIS A 78 1.36 22.43 18.54
C HIS A 78 1.19 22.73 17.04
N LYS A 79 -0.02 22.53 16.48
CA LYS A 79 -0.28 22.65 15.04
C LYS A 79 0.17 23.98 14.42
N SER A 80 0.02 25.10 15.15
CA SER A 80 0.42 26.44 14.70
C SER A 80 1.93 26.63 14.56
N GLN A 81 2.73 25.70 15.11
CA GLN A 81 4.19 25.73 15.09
C GLN A 81 4.79 24.79 14.04
N SER A 82 3.97 24.14 13.20
CA SER A 82 4.42 23.20 12.15
C SER A 82 5.42 22.13 12.64
N PRO A 83 5.03 21.28 13.61
CA PRO A 83 5.92 20.28 14.19
C PRO A 83 6.27 19.19 13.18
N ARG A 84 7.49 18.65 13.26
CA ARG A 84 7.95 17.51 12.42
C ARG A 84 8.10 16.25 13.26
N MET A 85 7.76 15.10 12.67
CA MET A 85 7.95 13.79 13.29
C MET A 85 8.91 12.92 12.48
N PHE A 86 9.76 12.16 13.17
CA PHE A 86 10.66 11.16 12.61
C PHE A 86 10.46 9.84 13.36
N SER A 87 10.80 8.72 12.74
CA SER A 87 10.68 7.39 13.34
C SER A 87 12.01 6.64 13.23
N PHE A 88 12.43 6.02 14.32
CA PHE A 88 13.70 5.30 14.43
C PHE A 88 13.46 3.87 14.93
N PRO A 89 14.22 2.89 14.43
CA PRO A 89 14.12 1.50 14.87
C PRO A 89 14.67 1.31 16.29
N THR A 90 15.62 2.14 16.73
CA THR A 90 16.25 2.03 18.05
C THR A 90 16.19 3.34 18.84
N LEU A 91 16.13 3.24 20.17
CA LEU A 91 16.14 4.39 21.08
C LEU A 91 17.44 5.19 20.98
N ALA A 92 18.58 4.50 20.87
CA ALA A 92 19.89 5.13 20.75
C ALA A 92 20.00 6.03 19.50
N GLU A 93 19.39 5.64 18.38
CA GLU A 93 19.35 6.47 17.17
C GLU A 93 18.46 7.71 17.36
N ALA A 94 17.30 7.55 18.01
CA ALA A 94 16.41 8.66 18.31
C ALA A 94 17.06 9.69 19.26
N GLU A 95 17.78 9.22 20.29
CA GLU A 95 18.54 10.07 21.21
C GLU A 95 19.72 10.76 20.51
N ALA A 96 20.48 10.02 19.72
CA ALA A 96 21.57 10.60 18.93
C ALA A 96 21.08 11.68 17.96
N PHE A 97 19.89 11.52 17.39
CA PHE A 97 19.24 12.54 16.57
C PHE A 97 18.87 13.77 17.41
N ALA A 98 18.26 13.58 18.58
CA ALA A 98 17.85 14.66 19.48
C ALA A 98 19.04 15.46 20.05
N HIS A 99 20.20 14.82 20.24
CA HIS A 99 21.42 15.49 20.69
C HIS A 99 22.16 16.25 19.59
N LYS A 100 22.00 15.84 18.32
CA LYS A 100 22.72 16.43 17.18
C LYS A 100 21.99 17.58 16.50
N HIS A 101 20.69 17.73 16.73
CA HIS A 101 19.86 18.69 16.03
C HIS A 101 19.05 19.55 16.99
N THR A 102 18.76 20.78 16.58
CA THR A 102 17.77 21.62 17.25
C THR A 102 16.45 21.57 16.49
N ALA A 103 15.32 21.60 17.19
CA ALA A 103 14.01 21.58 16.52
C ALA A 103 13.80 22.75 15.56
N ASN A 104 14.40 23.92 15.83
CA ASN A 104 14.36 25.05 14.90
C ASN A 104 15.07 24.73 13.58
N GLU A 105 16.24 24.08 13.63
CA GLU A 105 16.98 23.67 12.44
C GLU A 105 16.22 22.60 11.65
N VAL A 106 15.65 21.62 12.35
CA VAL A 106 14.86 20.53 11.73
C VAL A 106 13.59 21.06 11.06
N CYS A 107 12.95 22.05 11.67
CA CYS A 107 11.70 22.63 11.16
C CYS A 107 11.93 23.69 10.08
N GLN A 108 13.02 24.47 10.15
CA GLN A 108 13.37 25.53 9.19
C GLN A 108 14.24 25.03 8.01
N GLY A 109 15.00 23.95 8.19
CA GLY A 109 15.85 23.34 7.17
C GLY A 109 15.13 22.33 6.26
N THR A 110 15.56 22.34 5.01
CA THR A 110 15.53 21.35 3.92
C THR A 110 14.73 20.05 4.06
N SER A 111 14.17 19.58 2.94
CA SER A 111 13.53 18.28 2.76
C SER A 111 14.31 17.13 3.40
N GLY A 112 13.96 16.78 4.64
CA GLY A 112 14.45 15.58 5.31
C GLY A 112 13.64 14.39 4.79
N ASN A 113 14.31 13.49 4.07
CA ASN A 113 13.75 12.24 3.60
C ASN A 113 12.99 11.54 4.74
N SER A 114 11.72 11.23 4.50
CA SER A 114 10.99 10.25 5.29
C SER A 114 11.72 8.91 5.14
N SER A 115 12.48 8.50 6.16
CA SER A 115 13.13 7.20 6.19
C SER A 115 12.11 6.14 6.57
N TYR A 116 11.24 5.78 5.62
CA TYR A 116 10.73 4.41 5.60
C TYR A 116 11.91 3.48 5.33
N PRO A 117 11.99 2.29 5.96
CA PRO A 117 13.00 1.30 5.61
C PRO A 117 12.89 0.98 4.12
N GLN A 118 13.84 1.47 3.33
CA GLN A 118 13.96 1.14 1.92
C GLN A 118 14.61 -0.24 1.83
N GLU A 119 13.81 -1.29 1.68
CA GLU A 119 14.29 -2.42 0.89
C GLU A 119 14.59 -1.89 -0.51
N LYS A 120 15.85 -2.05 -0.92
CA LYS A 120 16.39 -1.59 -2.19
C LYS A 120 15.60 -2.20 -3.36
N ALA A 121 14.63 -1.47 -3.87
CA ALA A 121 14.34 -1.46 -5.29
C ALA A 121 15.24 -0.39 -5.92
N GLU A 122 15.96 -0.72 -6.98
CA GLU A 122 16.75 0.22 -7.77
C GLU A 122 15.82 1.30 -8.35
N VAL A 123 15.70 2.42 -7.65
CA VAL A 123 14.98 3.60 -8.14
C VAL A 123 15.99 4.44 -8.90
N GLU A 124 15.90 4.39 -10.23
CA GLU A 124 16.55 5.35 -11.11
C GLU A 124 16.28 6.78 -10.59
N VAL A 125 17.37 7.53 -10.51
CA VAL A 125 17.52 8.91 -10.03
C VAL A 125 16.22 9.72 -10.03
N SER A 126 15.82 10.17 -8.83
CA SER A 126 14.71 11.10 -8.64
C SER A 126 15.01 12.44 -9.29
N GLU A 127 14.59 12.61 -10.55
CA GLU A 127 14.52 13.92 -11.18
C GLU A 127 13.50 14.78 -10.39
N GLY A 128 13.97 15.94 -9.91
CA GLY A 128 13.19 16.89 -9.13
C GLY A 128 11.88 17.23 -9.84
N LYS A 129 10.80 17.40 -9.06
CA LYS A 129 9.40 17.61 -9.48
C LYS A 129 9.24 18.47 -10.76
N GLN A 130 9.34 17.87 -11.94
CA GLN A 130 9.08 18.55 -13.22
C GLN A 130 7.61 19.00 -13.30
N PHE A 131 6.72 18.28 -12.61
CA PHE A 131 5.30 18.61 -12.52
C PHE A 131 4.79 18.54 -11.08
N PRO A 132 4.07 19.59 -10.60
CA PRO A 132 3.50 19.61 -9.27
C PRO A 132 2.43 18.53 -9.12
N SER A 133 2.34 17.92 -7.93
CA SER A 133 1.26 16.99 -7.58
C SER A 133 -0.09 17.67 -7.65
N LEU A 134 -1.11 16.94 -8.09
CA LEU A 134 -2.47 17.44 -8.19
C LEU A 134 -3.21 17.28 -6.85
N THR A 135 -4.00 18.29 -6.53
CA THR A 135 -4.92 18.27 -5.39
C THR A 135 -6.21 17.54 -5.74
N THR A 136 -6.92 17.04 -4.73
CA THR A 136 -8.22 16.37 -4.93
C THR A 136 -9.26 17.23 -5.66
N PRO A 137 -9.40 18.55 -5.38
CA PRO A 137 -10.31 19.42 -6.14
C PRO A 137 -9.96 19.49 -7.63
N GLN A 138 -8.67 19.61 -7.98
CA GLN A 138 -8.23 19.64 -9.38
C GLN A 138 -8.56 18.34 -10.12
N LEU A 139 -8.36 17.19 -9.47
CA LEU A 139 -8.72 15.89 -10.05
C LEU A 139 -10.24 15.74 -10.22
N ASN A 140 -11.03 16.21 -9.25
CA ASN A 140 -12.49 16.21 -9.35
C ASN A 140 -12.98 17.13 -10.49
N GLU A 141 -12.37 18.30 -10.65
CA GLU A 141 -12.71 19.24 -11.73
C GLU A 141 -12.38 18.64 -13.10
N PHE A 142 -11.18 18.04 -13.25
CA PHE A 142 -10.79 17.33 -14.46
C PHE A 142 -11.74 16.18 -14.79
N ARG A 143 -12.16 15.40 -13.78
CA ARG A 143 -13.19 14.36 -13.96
C ARG A 143 -14.48 14.96 -14.51
N ILE A 144 -14.95 16.07 -13.94
CA ILE A 144 -16.18 16.75 -14.38
C ILE A 144 -16.05 17.22 -15.84
N TYR A 145 -14.89 17.72 -16.27
CA TYR A 145 -14.67 18.08 -17.67
C TYR A 145 -14.81 16.87 -18.60
N LEU A 146 -14.24 15.72 -18.22
CA LEU A 146 -14.38 14.47 -18.99
C LEU A 146 -15.83 13.97 -19.02
N GLU A 147 -16.51 13.97 -17.88
CA GLU A 147 -17.90 13.51 -17.74
C GLU A 147 -18.90 14.40 -18.52
N LYS A 148 -18.63 15.71 -18.60
CA LYS A 148 -19.44 16.66 -19.38
C LYS A 148 -19.06 16.72 -20.87
N GLY A 149 -18.01 16.02 -21.30
CA GLY A 149 -17.52 16.10 -22.67
C GLY A 149 -16.88 17.45 -23.03
N ASN A 150 -16.39 18.22 -22.04
CA ASN A 150 -15.66 19.46 -22.29
C ASN A 150 -14.20 19.16 -22.68
N ILE A 151 -14.02 18.71 -23.92
CA ILE A 151 -12.74 18.26 -24.48
C ILE A 151 -11.68 19.36 -24.44
N SER A 152 -12.07 20.61 -24.72
CA SER A 152 -11.14 21.75 -24.72
C SER A 152 -10.52 21.97 -23.34
N ALA A 153 -11.34 22.00 -22.28
CA ALA A 153 -10.83 22.17 -20.91
C ALA A 153 -10.01 20.96 -20.45
N ALA A 154 -10.50 19.74 -20.71
CA ALA A 154 -9.78 18.51 -20.37
C ALA A 154 -8.40 18.45 -21.04
N LYS A 155 -8.32 18.80 -22.34
CA LYS A 155 -7.08 18.86 -23.10
C LYS A 155 -6.11 19.90 -22.54
N GLN A 156 -6.60 21.07 -22.12
CA GLN A 156 -5.75 22.08 -21.48
C GLN A 156 -5.16 21.59 -20.16
N CYS A 157 -5.93 20.91 -19.31
CA CYS A 157 -5.42 20.30 -18.08
C CYS A 157 -4.28 19.32 -18.37
N ILE A 158 -4.50 18.41 -19.33
CA ILE A 158 -3.54 17.38 -19.74
C ILE A 158 -2.24 17.99 -20.25
N LEU A 159 -2.33 18.99 -21.16
CA LEU A 159 -1.16 19.65 -21.74
C LEU A 159 -0.36 20.46 -20.70
N THR A 160 -1.06 21.03 -19.72
CA THR A 160 -0.42 21.82 -18.66
C THR A 160 0.31 20.92 -17.65
N ASN A 161 -0.27 19.76 -17.31
CA ASN A 161 0.31 18.85 -16.35
C ASN A 161 -0.02 17.38 -16.70
N PRO A 162 0.98 16.56 -17.08
CA PRO A 162 0.74 15.16 -17.43
C PRO A 162 0.22 14.31 -16.28
N ARG A 163 0.34 14.79 -15.02
CA ARG A 163 -0.18 14.11 -13.83
C ARG A 163 -1.70 14.00 -13.80
N TYR A 164 -2.44 14.70 -14.67
CA TYR A 164 -3.88 14.48 -14.81
C TYR A 164 -4.20 13.10 -15.37
N LEU A 165 -3.29 12.51 -16.17
CA LEU A 165 -3.46 11.17 -16.73
C LEU A 165 -2.46 10.16 -16.18
N VAL A 166 -1.21 10.57 -15.91
CA VAL A 166 -0.12 9.65 -15.63
C VAL A 166 0.65 10.04 -14.37
N GLN A 167 0.76 9.10 -13.43
CA GLN A 167 1.55 9.25 -12.23
C GLN A 167 3.04 8.98 -12.48
N SER A 168 3.91 9.36 -11.54
CA SER A 168 5.38 9.22 -11.65
C SER A 168 5.87 7.78 -11.84
N ILE A 169 5.07 6.77 -11.50
CA ILE A 169 5.41 5.35 -11.62
C ILE A 169 4.76 4.71 -12.87
N ASP A 170 4.43 5.54 -13.86
CA ASP A 170 3.76 5.14 -15.10
C ASP A 170 2.42 4.43 -14.85
N MET A 171 1.67 4.93 -13.87
CA MET A 171 0.35 4.41 -13.50
C MET A 171 -0.74 5.43 -13.87
N PRO A 172 -1.93 4.98 -14.32
CA PRO A 172 -3.06 5.87 -14.53
C PRO A 172 -3.38 6.68 -13.28
N THR A 173 -3.59 7.98 -13.45
CA THR A 173 -4.07 8.84 -12.38
C THR A 173 -5.52 8.48 -12.04
N ILE A 174 -5.78 8.36 -10.74
CA ILE A 174 -7.11 8.09 -10.21
C ILE A 174 -7.85 9.40 -10.08
N VAL A 175 -8.98 9.51 -10.79
CA VAL A 175 -9.85 10.70 -10.80
C VAL A 175 -11.06 10.55 -9.86
N LYS A 176 -11.29 9.34 -9.33
CA LYS A 176 -12.31 9.07 -8.29
C LYS A 176 -11.81 8.00 -7.32
N GLU A 177 -11.43 8.41 -6.11
CA GLU A 177 -10.76 7.53 -5.15
C GLU A 177 -11.60 6.34 -4.66
N GLY A 178 -12.90 6.54 -4.41
CA GLY A 178 -13.75 5.47 -3.85
C GLY A 178 -13.75 4.19 -4.69
N ALA A 179 -14.07 4.31 -5.99
CA ALA A 179 -14.05 3.20 -6.93
C ALA A 179 -12.72 3.04 -7.68
N ARG A 180 -11.74 3.91 -7.40
CA ARG A 180 -10.44 3.99 -8.08
C ARG A 180 -10.54 4.12 -9.60
N TYR A 181 -11.46 4.96 -10.07
CA TYR A 181 -11.61 5.20 -11.50
C TYR A 181 -10.42 5.97 -12.05
N ASN A 182 -9.86 5.46 -13.14
CA ASN A 182 -9.00 6.24 -14.03
C ASN A 182 -9.86 7.16 -14.93
N ALA A 183 -9.23 8.01 -15.73
CA ALA A 183 -9.93 8.92 -16.65
C ALA A 183 -10.81 8.21 -17.69
N LEU A 184 -10.41 7.00 -18.16
CA LEU A 184 -11.20 6.24 -19.12
C LEU A 184 -12.47 5.68 -18.50
N HIS A 185 -12.42 5.15 -17.28
CA HIS A 185 -13.62 4.73 -16.54
C HIS A 185 -14.63 5.87 -16.42
N ALA A 186 -14.17 7.06 -15.99
CA ALA A 186 -15.04 8.23 -15.84
C ALA A 186 -15.70 8.63 -17.17
N SER A 187 -14.92 8.62 -18.26
CA SER A 187 -15.40 8.95 -19.61
C SER A 187 -16.44 7.94 -20.12
N VAL A 188 -16.19 6.64 -19.93
CA VAL A 188 -17.10 5.57 -20.34
C VAL A 188 -18.40 5.60 -19.54
N ILE A 189 -18.33 5.76 -18.21
CA ILE A 189 -19.51 5.80 -17.34
C ILE A 189 -20.42 6.97 -17.71
N ALA A 190 -19.86 8.08 -18.20
CA ALA A 190 -20.59 9.25 -18.66
C ALA A 190 -21.04 9.18 -20.13
N ASN A 191 -20.78 8.07 -20.85
CA ASN A 191 -21.04 7.91 -22.27
C ASN A 191 -20.37 8.99 -23.16
N GLN A 192 -19.13 9.38 -22.84
CA GLN A 192 -18.42 10.42 -23.58
C GLN A 192 -17.33 9.82 -24.46
N LEU A 193 -17.68 9.50 -25.71
CA LEU A 193 -16.77 8.89 -26.69
C LEU A 193 -15.53 9.78 -26.95
N GLU A 194 -15.74 11.08 -27.15
CA GLU A 194 -14.64 12.02 -27.44
C GLU A 194 -13.67 12.17 -26.25
N SER A 195 -14.18 12.10 -25.02
CA SER A 195 -13.33 12.04 -23.83
C SER A 195 -12.51 10.74 -23.80
N CYS A 196 -13.12 9.61 -24.18
CA CYS A 196 -12.40 8.33 -24.31
C CYS A 196 -11.27 8.42 -25.35
N ARG A 197 -11.54 9.04 -26.52
CA ARG A 197 -10.54 9.26 -27.58
C ARG A 197 -9.39 10.13 -27.08
N LEU A 198 -9.69 11.29 -26.50
CA LEU A 198 -8.68 12.20 -25.95
C LEU A 198 -7.75 11.49 -24.97
N VAL A 199 -8.30 10.72 -24.02
CA VAL A 199 -7.52 9.98 -23.03
C VAL A 199 -6.61 8.96 -23.73
N MET A 200 -7.16 8.13 -24.61
CA MET A 200 -6.43 7.04 -25.26
C MET A 200 -5.39 7.54 -26.26
N GLU A 201 -5.69 8.57 -27.04
CA GLU A 201 -4.74 9.22 -27.96
C GLU A 201 -3.56 9.81 -27.19
N THR A 202 -3.83 10.50 -26.07
CA THR A 202 -2.77 11.13 -25.28
C THR A 202 -1.83 10.10 -24.65
N VAL A 203 -2.36 9.04 -24.03
CA VAL A 203 -1.51 8.04 -23.35
C VAL A 203 -0.77 7.13 -24.33
N SER A 204 -1.26 7.02 -25.57
CA SER A 204 -0.59 6.27 -26.63
C SER A 204 0.46 7.12 -27.36
N ASP A 205 0.35 8.46 -27.30
CA ASP A 205 1.28 9.40 -27.95
C ASP A 205 2.65 9.42 -27.25
N VAL A 206 3.64 8.85 -27.96
CA VAL A 206 5.02 8.77 -27.50
C VAL A 206 5.68 10.15 -27.45
N GLU A 207 5.32 11.08 -28.33
CA GLU A 207 5.88 12.45 -28.31
C GLU A 207 5.43 13.19 -27.06
N TYR A 208 4.14 13.12 -26.74
CA TYR A 208 3.60 13.68 -25.51
C TYR A 208 4.30 13.11 -24.28
N LEU A 209 4.43 11.78 -24.18
CA LEU A 209 5.12 11.15 -23.05
C LEU A 209 6.62 11.46 -23.04
N THR A 210 7.26 11.63 -24.19
CA THR A 210 8.68 12.02 -24.26
C THR A 210 8.88 13.40 -23.64
N ARG A 211 7.96 14.34 -23.86
CA ARG A 211 7.99 15.66 -23.20
C ARG A 211 7.71 15.57 -21.70
N ALA A 212 6.86 14.65 -21.27
CA ALA A 212 6.52 14.44 -19.87
C ALA A 212 7.64 13.77 -19.07
N TYR A 213 8.45 12.92 -19.70
CA TYR A 213 9.50 12.13 -19.04
C TYR A 213 10.93 12.55 -19.37
N ASN A 214 11.12 13.45 -20.35
CA ASN A 214 12.42 13.77 -20.97
C ASN A 214 13.20 12.54 -21.47
N SER A 215 12.52 11.41 -21.72
CA SER A 215 13.14 10.15 -22.12
C SER A 215 12.27 9.41 -23.12
N ARG A 216 12.78 9.28 -24.35
CA ARG A 216 12.08 8.58 -25.45
C ARG A 216 11.89 7.09 -25.15
N LYS A 217 12.95 6.44 -24.65
CA LYS A 217 12.93 5.00 -24.31
C LYS A 217 11.89 4.70 -23.23
N ARG A 218 11.78 5.55 -22.21
CA ARG A 218 10.75 5.44 -21.19
C ARG A 218 9.37 5.64 -21.82
N ALA A 219 9.17 6.72 -22.56
CA ALA A 219 7.90 7.03 -23.22
C ALA A 219 7.35 5.88 -24.08
N GLU A 220 8.19 5.19 -24.85
CA GLU A 220 7.77 4.05 -25.68
C GLU A 220 7.31 2.85 -24.84
N ARG A 221 8.01 2.55 -23.74
CA ARG A 221 7.61 1.51 -22.78
C ARG A 221 6.34 1.90 -22.04
N SER A 222 6.27 3.14 -21.56
CA SER A 222 5.15 3.67 -20.79
C SER A 222 3.89 3.79 -21.64
N SER A 223 3.98 4.19 -22.91
CA SER A 223 2.83 4.24 -23.85
C SER A 223 2.12 2.89 -23.90
N LYS A 224 2.85 1.81 -24.25
CA LYS A 224 2.28 0.45 -24.32
C LYS A 224 1.66 0.01 -23.00
N ARG A 225 2.36 0.27 -21.88
CA ARG A 225 1.90 -0.12 -20.54
C ARG A 225 0.67 0.67 -20.11
N LEU A 226 0.63 1.97 -20.34
CA LEU A 226 -0.48 2.84 -19.97
C LEU A 226 -1.73 2.50 -20.79
N THR A 227 -1.59 2.28 -22.10
CA THR A 227 -2.71 1.84 -22.96
C THR A 227 -3.36 0.56 -22.40
N ASP A 228 -2.56 -0.44 -22.02
CA ASP A 228 -3.05 -1.67 -21.38
C ASP A 228 -3.76 -1.38 -20.06
N LEU A 229 -3.13 -0.62 -19.16
CA LEU A 229 -3.69 -0.31 -17.85
C LEU A 229 -4.99 0.49 -17.93
N PHE A 230 -5.09 1.46 -18.84
CA PHE A 230 -6.31 2.24 -19.00
C PHE A 230 -7.48 1.36 -19.46
N LEU A 231 -7.23 0.42 -20.38
CA LEU A 231 -8.25 -0.46 -20.96
C LEU A 231 -8.64 -1.64 -20.07
N ASN A 232 -7.68 -2.21 -19.33
CA ASN A 232 -7.81 -3.52 -18.71
C ASN A 232 -7.78 -3.51 -17.18
N THR A 233 -7.47 -2.38 -16.54
CA THR A 233 -7.57 -2.29 -15.07
C THR A 233 -9.04 -2.26 -14.65
N PRO A 234 -9.50 -3.20 -13.82
CA PRO A 234 -10.86 -3.15 -13.28
C PRO A 234 -10.98 -2.10 -12.17
N ASP A 235 -12.20 -1.62 -11.95
CA ASP A 235 -12.49 -0.78 -10.80
C ASP A 235 -12.44 -1.55 -9.48
N LYS A 236 -12.30 -0.82 -8.36
CA LYS A 236 -12.18 -1.44 -7.04
C LYS A 236 -13.48 -2.05 -6.53
N VAL A 237 -14.64 -1.51 -6.93
CA VAL A 237 -15.92 -1.83 -6.28
C VAL A 237 -16.62 -2.98 -6.99
N ALA A 238 -16.75 -2.91 -8.31
CA ALA A 238 -17.46 -3.91 -9.10
C ALA A 238 -16.54 -4.88 -9.85
N ASN A 239 -15.22 -4.68 -9.77
CA ASN A 239 -14.23 -5.41 -10.55
C ASN A 239 -14.52 -5.36 -12.07
N LYS A 240 -15.03 -4.24 -12.56
CA LYS A 240 -15.43 -3.98 -13.94
C LYS A 240 -14.38 -3.12 -14.64
N THR A 241 -13.99 -3.53 -15.84
CA THR A 241 -13.14 -2.74 -16.73
C THR A 241 -14.00 -1.70 -17.46
N PRO A 242 -13.38 -0.71 -18.14
CA PRO A 242 -14.13 0.20 -19.00
C PRO A 242 -14.99 -0.53 -20.04
N LEU A 243 -14.51 -1.65 -20.61
CA LEU A 243 -15.29 -2.45 -21.55
C LEU A 243 -16.55 -3.06 -20.88
N HIS A 244 -16.44 -3.55 -19.64
CA HIS A 244 -17.60 -4.05 -18.89
C HIS A 244 -18.64 -2.94 -18.68
N PHE A 245 -18.22 -1.74 -18.28
CA PHE A 245 -19.14 -0.61 -18.08
C PHE A 245 -19.86 -0.19 -19.37
N ALA A 246 -19.14 -0.12 -20.48
CA ALA A 246 -19.68 0.23 -21.80
C ALA A 246 -20.68 -0.84 -22.29
N SER A 247 -20.31 -2.11 -22.16
CA SER A 247 -21.12 -3.24 -22.64
C SER A 247 -22.39 -3.41 -21.82
N GLU A 248 -22.30 -3.29 -20.49
CA GLU A 248 -23.47 -3.36 -19.59
C GLU A 248 -24.50 -2.26 -19.89
N ARG A 249 -24.06 -1.07 -20.31
CA ARG A 249 -24.92 0.08 -20.59
C ARG A 249 -25.36 0.18 -22.05
N GLY A 250 -24.89 -0.70 -22.93
CA GLY A 250 -25.21 -0.67 -24.35
C GLY A 250 -24.60 0.50 -25.11
N TYR A 251 -23.47 1.04 -24.67
CA TYR A 251 -22.77 2.15 -25.35
C TYR A 251 -21.98 1.63 -26.55
N LEU A 252 -22.70 1.28 -27.63
CA LEU A 252 -22.14 0.61 -28.81
C LEU A 252 -20.94 1.32 -29.42
N ASP A 253 -20.97 2.66 -29.53
CA ASP A 253 -19.87 3.43 -30.12
C ASP A 253 -18.60 3.34 -29.27
N ILE A 254 -18.76 3.36 -27.95
CA ILE A 254 -17.65 3.22 -27.00
C ILE A 254 -17.15 1.78 -27.00
N VAL A 255 -18.04 0.77 -27.04
CA VAL A 255 -17.64 -0.63 -27.16
C VAL A 255 -16.82 -0.82 -28.44
N ALA A 256 -17.31 -0.35 -29.59
CA ALA A 256 -16.62 -0.41 -30.88
C ALA A 256 -15.25 0.28 -30.82
N PHE A 257 -15.17 1.45 -30.18
CA PHE A 257 -13.91 2.14 -29.96
C PHE A 257 -12.94 1.34 -29.09
N LEU A 258 -13.37 0.84 -27.94
CA LEU A 258 -12.50 0.09 -27.02
C LEU A 258 -11.98 -1.22 -27.65
N VAL A 259 -12.84 -1.97 -28.36
CA VAL A 259 -12.42 -3.23 -29.01
C VAL A 259 -11.54 -3.01 -30.23
N SER A 260 -11.45 -1.78 -30.77
CA SER A 260 -10.52 -1.44 -31.85
C SER A 260 -9.06 -1.53 -31.41
N PHE A 261 -8.79 -1.41 -30.11
CA PHE A 261 -7.45 -1.59 -29.55
C PHE A 261 -7.14 -3.08 -29.43
N LYS A 262 -6.06 -3.53 -30.08
CA LYS A 262 -5.63 -4.95 -30.05
C LYS A 262 -5.33 -5.48 -28.65
N VAL A 263 -4.92 -4.59 -27.74
CA VAL A 263 -4.59 -4.92 -26.34
C VAL A 263 -5.82 -4.96 -25.43
N CYS A 264 -7.00 -4.54 -25.89
CA CYS A 264 -8.22 -4.59 -25.09
C CYS A 264 -8.64 -6.05 -24.88
N ILE A 265 -8.70 -6.48 -23.62
CA ILE A 265 -9.11 -7.83 -23.24
C ILE A 265 -10.63 -7.91 -23.33
N ARG A 266 -11.11 -8.80 -24.21
CA ARG A 266 -12.54 -9.04 -24.47
C ARG A 266 -13.09 -10.22 -23.68
N ASN A 267 -12.21 -11.09 -23.21
CA ASN A 267 -12.59 -12.33 -22.55
C ASN A 267 -12.98 -12.04 -21.10
N PHE A 268 -14.14 -12.53 -20.73
CA PHE A 268 -14.67 -12.53 -19.36
C PHE A 268 -13.97 -13.60 -18.52
N ASN A 269 -12.64 -13.61 -18.48
CA ASN A 269 -11.94 -14.52 -17.57
C ASN A 269 -12.04 -13.92 -16.16
N ARG A 270 -13.12 -14.33 -15.50
CA ARG A 270 -13.36 -14.24 -14.07
C ARG A 270 -12.14 -14.73 -13.31
N HIS A 271 -11.16 -13.86 -13.04
CA HIS A 271 -10.13 -14.11 -12.03
C HIS A 271 -10.69 -13.91 -10.60
N ILE A 272 -11.88 -14.47 -10.35
CA ILE A 272 -12.45 -14.64 -9.02
C ILE A 272 -12.85 -16.10 -8.93
N ILE A 273 -12.14 -16.83 -8.05
CA ILE A 273 -12.21 -18.25 -7.67
C ILE A 273 -11.24 -19.18 -8.43
N GLU A 274 -9.93 -19.02 -8.18
CA GLU A 274 -9.03 -20.15 -7.89
C GLU A 274 -8.08 -19.71 -6.75
N THR A 275 -8.64 -19.63 -5.54
CA THR A 275 -7.87 -19.62 -4.29
C THR A 275 -8.46 -20.64 -3.31
N VAL A 276 -8.92 -21.78 -3.85
CA VAL A 276 -9.28 -22.95 -3.06
C VAL A 276 -8.85 -24.16 -3.90
N THR A 277 -8.04 -25.03 -3.30
CA THR A 277 -7.40 -26.26 -3.83
C THR A 277 -6.06 -26.09 -4.57
N GLN A 278 -5.00 -25.80 -3.80
CA GLN A 278 -3.87 -26.72 -3.61
C GLN A 278 -3.26 -26.50 -2.23
#